data_AF-A0AAW8KTH1-F1
#
_entry.id   AF-A0AAW8KTH1-F1
#
_cell.length_a   1.000
_cell.length_b   1.000
_cell.length_c   1.000
_cell.angle_alpha   90.00
_cell.angle_beta   90.00
_cell.angle_gamma   90.00
#
_symmetry.space_group_name_H-M   'P 1'
#
loop_
_entity.id
_entity.type
_entity.pdbx_description
1 polymer ?
#
loop_
_entity_poly.entity_id
_entity_poly.type
_entity_poly.pdbx_seq_one_letter_code
_entity_poly.pdbx_strand_id
1 'polypeptide(L)' 'DRVFSAKHSCPECDRAVAELEPRLFSFNNPFGACPVCDGLGTRSHFSSEKLIPNPDLAISEGAIRGWDRQRPY' A
#
# COMPACT_ATOMS: atom_id res chain seq x y z
N ASP A 1 33.50 -9.99 25.79
CA ASP A 1 32.59 -11.12 25.56
C ASP A 1 31.87 -11.01 24.23
N ARG A 2 31.58 -12.15 23.60
CA ARG A 2 30.80 -12.23 22.35
C ARG A 2 29.43 -12.83 22.68
N VAL A 3 28.36 -12.19 22.22
CA VAL A 3 26.98 -12.67 22.38
C VAL A 3 26.63 -13.57 21.20
N PHE A 4 26.07 -14.74 21.48
CA PHE A 4 25.63 -15.71 20.47
C PHE A 4 24.13 -15.99 20.62
N SER A 5 23.45 -16.29 19.52
CA SER A 5 22.04 -16.68 19.50
C SER A 5 21.87 -17.92 18.62
N ALA A 6 21.05 -18.87 19.08
CA ALA A 6 20.61 -20.01 18.29
C ALA A 6 19.34 -19.71 17.45
N LYS A 7 18.81 -18.49 17.56
CA LYS A 7 17.67 -17.98 16.79
C LYS A 7 18.15 -16.91 15.80
N HIS A 8 17.43 -16.69 14.72
CA HIS A 8 17.69 -15.60 13.78
C HIS A 8 17.27 -14.23 14.37
N SER A 9 17.93 -13.79 15.45
CA SER A 9 17.59 -12.58 16.21
C SER A 9 18.66 -11.50 16.12
N CYS A 10 18.25 -10.24 16.00
CA CYS A 10 19.14 -9.08 16.02
C CYS A 10 19.63 -8.80 17.45
N PRO A 11 20.96 -8.67 17.69
CA PRO A 11 21.51 -8.38 19.02
C PRO A 11 21.28 -6.93 19.49
N GLU A 12 20.85 -6.03 18.61
CA GLU A 12 20.67 -4.60 18.93
C GLU A 12 19.21 -4.21 19.19
N CYS A 13 18.24 -4.87 18.55
CA CYS A 13 16.84 -4.43 18.53
C CYS A 13 15.81 -5.52 18.83
N ASP A 14 16.24 -6.67 19.37
CA ASP A 14 15.41 -7.82 19.79
C ASP A 14 14.42 -8.35 18.72
N ARG A 15 14.65 -8.01 17.45
CA ARG A 15 13.83 -8.50 16.34
C ARG A 15 14.34 -9.87 15.90
N ALA A 16 13.45 -10.86 15.91
CA ALA A 16 13.72 -12.19 15.37
C ALA A 16 12.93 -12.46 14.08
N VAL A 17 13.61 -12.98 13.06
CA VAL A 17 12.97 -13.56 11.88
C VAL A 17 12.69 -15.04 12.11
N ALA A 18 11.64 -15.53 11.47
CA ALA A 18 11.31 -16.96 11.47
C ALA A 18 12.41 -17.76 10.72
N GLU A 19 12.31 -19.08 10.79
CA GLU A 19 13.15 -19.94 9.96
C GLU A 19 12.93 -19.63 8.47
N LEU A 20 14.01 -19.51 7.71
CA LEU A 20 13.95 -19.09 6.32
C LEU A 20 13.46 -20.25 5.45
N GLU A 21 12.19 -20.19 5.07
CA GLU A 21 11.59 -21.15 4.15
C GLU A 21 11.30 -20.48 2.80
N PRO A 22 11.36 -21.21 1.67
CA PRO A 22 11.08 -20.65 0.34
C PRO A 22 9.72 -19.92 0.24
N ARG A 23 8.70 -20.37 0.99
CA ARG A 23 7.37 -19.76 0.99
C ARG A 23 7.34 -18.32 1.53
N LEU A 24 8.30 -17.93 2.38
CA LEU A 24 8.42 -16.57 2.90
C LEU A 24 8.83 -15.56 1.80
N PHE A 25 9.40 -16.05 0.70
CA PHE A 25 9.83 -15.23 -0.43
C PHE A 25 8.83 -15.28 -1.60
N SER A 26 7.72 -15.99 -1.44
CA SER A 26 6.68 -16.09 -2.47
C SER A 26 5.60 -15.05 -2.22
N PHE A 27 5.50 -14.06 -3.11
CA PHE A 27 4.39 -13.09 -3.10
C PHE A 27 3.03 -13.73 -3.43
N ASN A 28 3.03 -14.93 -4.01
CA ASN A 28 1.82 -15.72 -4.26
C ASN A 28 1.40 -16.57 -3.05
N ASN A 29 2.14 -16.48 -1.93
CA ASN A 29 1.82 -17.21 -0.72
C ASN A 29 1.49 -16.21 0.41
N PRO A 30 0.39 -16.38 1.17
CA PRO A 30 0.05 -15.48 2.27
C PRO A 30 1.15 -15.29 3.32
N PHE A 31 2.04 -16.27 3.51
CA PHE A 31 3.17 -16.18 4.43
C PHE A 31 4.29 -15.24 3.94
N GLY A 32 4.44 -15.05 2.63
CA GLY A 32 5.44 -14.16 2.02
C GLY A 32 4.86 -12.89 1.39
N ALA A 33 3.53 -12.83 1.21
CA ALA A 33 2.85 -11.70 0.62
C ALA A 33 2.86 -10.47 1.55
N CYS A 34 3.02 -9.29 0.96
CA CYS A 34 2.84 -8.04 1.69
C CYS A 34 1.36 -7.90 2.11
N PRO A 35 1.04 -7.71 3.40
CA PRO A 35 -0.35 -7.67 3.90
C PRO A 35 -1.12 -6.43 3.47
N VAL A 36 -0.46 -5.45 2.87
CA VAL A 36 -1.06 -4.17 2.45
C VAL A 36 -1.52 -4.23 0.98
N CYS A 37 -0.91 -5.08 0.17
CA CYS A 37 -1.22 -5.22 -1.26
C CYS A 37 -1.41 -6.67 -1.72
N ASP A 38 -1.50 -7.61 -0.79
CA ASP A 38 -1.69 -9.05 -1.03
C ASP A 38 -0.71 -9.63 -2.06
N GLY A 39 0.54 -9.15 -2.04
CA GLY A 39 1.58 -9.60 -2.95
C GLY A 39 1.52 -9.02 -4.36
N LEU A 40 0.56 -8.15 -4.68
CA LEU A 40 0.44 -7.50 -5.99
C LEU A 40 1.50 -6.41 -6.23
N GLY A 41 2.07 -5.84 -5.15
CA GLY A 41 3.04 -4.75 -5.23
C GLY A 41 2.45 -3.38 -5.59
N THR A 42 1.15 -3.30 -5.87
CA THR A 42 0.45 -2.06 -6.22
C THR A 42 -0.89 -1.97 -5.51
N ARG A 43 -1.44 -0.75 -5.38
CA ARG A 43 -2.77 -0.51 -4.83
C ARG A 43 -3.51 0.50 -5.68
N SER A 44 -4.78 0.20 -5.96
CA SER A 44 -5.68 1.14 -6.62
C SER A 44 -5.99 2.31 -5.69
N HIS A 45 -5.87 3.51 -6.22
CA HIS A 45 -6.24 4.76 -5.55
C HIS A 45 -6.88 5.69 -6.58
N PHE A 46 -7.64 6.66 -6.09
CA PHE A 46 -8.18 7.71 -6.94
C PHE A 46 -7.07 8.69 -7.31
N SER A 47 -6.93 8.97 -8.61
CA SER A 47 -6.03 10.02 -9.11
C SER A 47 -6.83 11.31 -9.23
N SER A 48 -6.30 12.37 -8.63
CA SER A 48 -6.97 13.68 -8.59
C SER A 48 -7.14 14.26 -9.99
N GLU A 49 -6.16 14.01 -10.85
CA GLU A 49 -6.09 14.47 -12.24
C GLU A 49 -7.15 13.78 -13.10
N LYS A 50 -7.51 12.54 -12.76
CA LYS A 50 -8.60 11.82 -13.42
C LYS A 50 -9.98 12.21 -12.90
N LEU A 51 -10.07 12.70 -11.66
CA LEU A 51 -11.32 13.17 -11.05
C LEU A 51 -11.66 14.60 -11.44
N ILE A 52 -10.65 15.45 -11.67
CA ILE A 52 -10.79 16.88 -11.94
C ILE A 52 -10.36 17.13 -13.41
N PRO A 53 -11.26 16.94 -14.39
CA PRO A 53 -10.93 17.13 -15.81
C PRO A 53 -10.54 18.57 -16.16
N ASN A 54 -11.02 19.57 -15.41
CA ASN A 54 -10.62 20.96 -15.58
C ASN A 54 -10.40 21.62 -14.21
N PRO A 55 -9.14 21.82 -13.78
CA PRO A 55 -8.80 22.39 -12.48
C PRO A 55 -9.04 23.91 -12.39
N ASP A 56 -9.25 24.59 -13.51
CA ASP A 56 -9.46 26.04 -13.55
C ASP A 56 -10.91 26.44 -13.26
N LEU A 57 -11.83 25.47 -13.25
CA LEU A 57 -13.25 25.69 -12.91
C LEU A 57 -13.47 25.60 -11.40
N ALA A 58 -14.43 26.35 -10.87
CA ALA A 58 -14.94 26.07 -9.54
C ALA A 58 -15.71 24.74 -9.52
N ILE A 59 -15.85 24.12 -8.34
CA ILE A 59 -16.64 22.89 -8.16
C ILE A 59 -18.08 23.09 -8.66
N SER A 60 -18.69 24.24 -8.33
CA SER A 60 -20.05 24.58 -8.77
C SER A 60 -20.20 24.74 -10.28
N GLU A 61 -19.09 24.94 -10.99
CA GLU A 61 -19.02 25.14 -12.45
C GLU A 61 -18.64 23.84 -13.18
N GLY A 62 -18.49 22.72 -12.48
CA GLY A 62 -18.25 21.41 -13.08
C GLY A 62 -16.79 20.97 -13.11
N ALA A 63 -15.94 21.51 -12.23
CA ALA A 63 -14.58 21.00 -12.02
C ALA A 63 -14.55 19.49 -11.72
N ILE A 64 -15.59 18.98 -11.05
CA ILE A 64 -15.83 17.56 -10.81
C ILE A 64 -17.21 17.22 -11.39
N ARG A 65 -17.28 16.18 -12.24
CA ARG A 65 -18.54 15.79 -12.88
C ARG A 65 -19.58 15.37 -11.84
N GLY A 66 -20.81 15.86 -11.99
CA GLY A 66 -21.95 15.54 -11.12
C GLY A 66 -21.98 16.30 -9.79
N TRP A 67 -21.05 17.23 -9.58
CA TRP A 67 -20.99 18.10 -8.40
C TRP A 67 -21.33 19.56 -8.74
N ASP A 68 -21.73 19.82 -9.99
CA ASP A 68 -22.19 21.14 -10.42
C ASP A 68 -23.63 21.44 -9.98
N ARG A 69 -24.01 22.72 -9.99
CA ARG A 69 -25.35 23.15 -9.55
C ARG A 69 -26.46 22.85 -10.58
N GLN A 70 -26.10 22.62 -11.83
CA GLN A 70 -27.07 22.49 -12.93
C GLN A 70 -27.55 21.05 -13.10
N ARG A 71 -26.78 20.07 -12.63
CA ARG A 71 -27.09 18.63 -12.63
C ARG A 71 -26.72 18.03 -11.28
N PRO A 72 -27.50 18.29 -10.22
CA PRO A 72 -27.36 17.54 -8.98
C PRO A 72 -27.65 16.07 -9.26
N TYR A 73 -26.83 15.20 -8.68
CA TYR A 73 -27.06 13.76 -8.68
C TYR A 73 -28.40 13.40 -7.99
#